data_AF-A0A2V5JEM1-F1
#
_entry.id   AF-A0A2V5JEM1-F1
#
_cell.length_a   1.000
_cell.length_b   1.000
_cell.length_c   1.000
_cell.angle_alpha   90.00
_cell.angle_beta   90.00
_cell.angle_gamma   90.00
#
_symmetry.space_group_name_H-M   'P 1'
#
loop_
_entity.id
_entity.type
_entity.pdbx_description
1 polymer ?
#
loop_
_entity_poly.entity_id
_entity_poly.type
_entity_poly.pdbx_seq_one_letter_code
_entity_poly.pdbx_strand_id
1 'polypeptide(L)' 'MERTFKRMANSVCEIFLTEAPLKAPKRNPTDVGALVDFWGVVRKLEDGREIEGIEYEAHREMAEHQLRRIDE' A
#
# COMPACT_ATOMS: atom_id res chain seq x y z
N MET A 1 -0.48 -10.66 31.36
CA MET A 1 -0.64 -9.21 31.13
C MET A 1 -1.19 -9.04 29.72
N GLU A 2 -2.50 -9.18 29.57
CA GLU A 2 -3.18 -9.01 28.28
C GLU A 2 -3.13 -7.54 27.88
N ARG A 3 -2.43 -7.24 26.78
CA ARG A 3 -2.49 -5.90 26.19
C ARG A 3 -3.78 -5.83 25.38
N THR A 4 -4.82 -5.25 25.98
CA THR A 4 -6.03 -4.86 25.26
C THR A 4 -5.64 -3.79 24.23
N PHE A 5 -5.52 -4.17 22.96
CA PHE A 5 -5.34 -3.20 21.89
C PHE A 5 -6.63 -2.38 21.78
N LYS A 6 -6.58 -1.16 22.30
CA LYS A 6 -7.60 -0.14 22.12
C LYS A 6 -7.75 0.08 20.62
N ARG A 7 -8.92 -0.23 20.05
CA ARG A 7 -9.26 0.03 18.64
C ARG A 7 -9.00 1.53 18.37
N MET A 8 -7.91 1.84 17.69
CA MET A 8 -7.52 3.22 17.39
C MET A 8 -8.57 3.82 16.46
N ALA A 9 -8.93 5.06 16.75
CA ALA A 9 -10.06 5.77 16.17
C ALA A 9 -9.88 5.93 14.65
N ASN A 10 -10.87 5.44 13.89
CA ASN A 10 -11.17 5.69 12.48
C ASN A 10 -9.98 6.17 11.61
N SER A 11 -9.11 5.26 11.21
CA SER A 11 -8.29 5.46 10.02
C SER A 11 -9.20 5.31 8.80
N VAL A 12 -9.48 6.42 8.11
CA VAL A 12 -10.03 6.34 6.76
C VAL A 12 -8.92 5.77 5.87
N CYS A 13 -9.01 4.48 5.59
CA CYS A 13 -8.18 3.82 4.60
C CYS A 13 -8.80 3.98 3.22
N GLU A 14 -8.06 4.61 2.32
CA GLU A 14 -8.45 4.75 0.92
C GLU A 14 -7.62 3.78 0.11
N ILE A 15 -8.28 2.92 -0.66
CA ILE A 15 -7.64 1.90 -1.48
C ILE A 15 -7.83 2.26 -2.94
N PHE A 16 -6.72 2.36 -3.66
CA PHE A 16 -6.70 2.72 -5.08
C PHE A 16 -5.93 1.67 -5.89
N LEU A 17 -6.60 1.12 -6.91
CA LEU A 17 -5.95 0.39 -8.00
C LEU A 17 -5.98 1.27 -9.24
N THR A 18 -4.83 1.52 -9.83
CA THR A 18 -4.67 2.43 -10.96
C THR A 18 -3.66 1.90 -11.97
N GLU A 19 -3.90 2.22 -13.24
CA GLU A 19 -2.94 2.03 -14.34
C GLU A 19 -2.09 3.29 -14.57
N ALA A 20 -2.42 4.40 -13.91
CA ALA A 20 -1.65 5.63 -14.00
C ALA A 20 -0.39 5.56 -13.12
N PRO A 21 0.66 6.36 -13.42
CA PRO A 21 1.82 6.45 -12.55
C PRO A 21 1.46 6.81 -11.11
N LEU A 22 2.00 6.06 -10.15
CA LEU A 22 1.79 6.33 -8.73
C LEU A 22 2.40 7.68 -8.35
N LYS A 23 1.67 8.43 -7.53
CA LYS A 23 2.13 9.71 -6.97
C LYS A 23 2.35 9.53 -5.48
N ALA A 24 3.41 10.13 -4.95
CA ALA A 24 3.61 10.17 -3.51
C ALA A 24 2.39 10.81 -2.83
N PRO A 25 1.86 10.19 -1.76
CA PRO A 25 0.72 10.74 -1.06
C PRO A 25 1.09 12.11 -0.50
N LYS A 26 0.24 13.11 -0.75
CA LYS A 26 0.38 14.44 -0.15
C LYS A 26 -0.19 14.42 1.27
N ARG A 27 0.41 13.64 2.18
CA ARG A 27 -0.04 13.57 3.57
C ARG A 27 1.05 14.16 4.49
N ASN A 28 0.68 15.23 5.18
CA ASN A 28 1.42 15.76 6.33
C ASN A 28 0.49 15.62 7.55
N PRO A 29 0.31 14.41 8.09
CA PRO A 29 -0.53 14.23 9.26
C PRO A 29 0.08 15.01 10.43
N THR A 30 -0.67 15.98 10.94
CA THR A 30 -0.21 16.88 12.02
C THR A 30 -0.49 16.31 13.41
N ASP A 31 -1.23 15.20 13.48
CA ASP A 31 -1.74 14.57 14.70
C ASP A 31 -1.16 13.17 14.96
N VAL A 32 -0.12 12.75 14.22
CA VAL A 32 0.55 11.45 14.40
C VAL A 32 1.98 11.62 14.92
N GLY A 33 2.41 10.71 15.79
CA GLY A 33 3.79 10.69 16.31
C GLY A 33 4.81 10.05 15.36
N ALA A 34 4.34 9.27 14.38
CA ALA A 34 5.17 8.62 13.36
C ALA A 34 4.33 8.29 12.11
N LEU A 35 4.98 8.30 10.95
CA LEU A 35 4.44 7.85 9.66
C LEU A 35 5.44 6.87 9.04
N VAL A 36 4.93 5.79 8.44
CA VAL A 36 5.75 4.80 7.72
C VAL A 36 5.17 4.65 6.32
N ASP A 37 6.01 4.91 5.31
CA ASP A 37 5.67 4.72 3.91
C ASP A 37 6.48 3.56 3.33
N PHE A 38 5.80 2.67 2.59
CA PHE A 38 6.42 1.56 1.87
C PHE A 38 6.22 1.73 0.36
N TRP A 39 7.31 1.58 -0.40
CA TRP A 39 7.31 1.67 -1.87
C TRP A 39 7.88 0.40 -2.50
N GLY A 40 7.06 -0.28 -3.29
CA GLY A 40 7.51 -1.36 -4.19
C GLY A 40 7.93 -0.78 -5.54
N VAL A 41 9.24 -0.54 -5.74
CA VAL A 41 9.78 -0.05 -7.01
C VAL A 41 10.35 -1.22 -7.81
N VAL A 42 10.01 -1.30 -9.10
CA VAL A 42 10.53 -2.34 -10.00
C VAL A 42 12.06 -2.24 -10.08
N ARG A 43 12.73 -3.36 -9.79
CA ARG A 43 14.19 -3.44 -9.83
C ARG A 43 14.67 -3.51 -11.28
N LYS A 44 15.89 -3.03 -11.52
CA LYS A 44 16.51 -3.10 -12.86
C LYS A 44 16.94 -4.52 -13.25
N LEU A 45 17.23 -5.38 -12.26
CA LEU A 45 17.75 -6.74 -12.48
C LEU A 45 16.83 -7.77 -11.83
N GLU A 46 16.58 -8.86 -12.56
CA GLU A 46 15.92 -10.08 -12.08
C GLU A 46 16.72 -11.30 -12.55
N ASP A 47 17.05 -12.22 -11.63
CA ASP A 47 17.90 -13.39 -11.89
C ASP A 47 19.21 -13.09 -12.65
N GLY A 48 19.82 -11.95 -12.32
CA GLY A 48 21.07 -11.48 -12.94
C GLY A 48 20.92 -10.91 -14.35
N ARG A 49 19.70 -10.76 -14.86
CA ARG A 49 19.40 -10.19 -16.18
C ARG A 49 18.71 -8.84 -16.04
N GLU A 50 19.02 -7.92 -16.97
CA GLU A 50 18.35 -6.62 -17.04
C GLU A 50 16.92 -6.78 -17.54
N ILE A 51 15.98 -6.12 -16.85
CA ILE A 51 14.56 -6.08 -17.23
C ILE A 51 14.16 -4.63 -17.53
N GLU A 52 13.32 -4.45 -18.54
CA GLU A 52 12.75 -3.13 -18.87
C GLU A 52 11.65 -2.74 -17.89
N GLY A 53 10.96 -3.73 -17.32
CA GLY A 53 9.88 -3.55 -16.36
C GLY A 53 9.08 -4.83 -16.15
N ILE A 54 7.95 -4.70 -15.48
CA ILE A 54 6.94 -5.77 -15.34
C ILE A 54 5.55 -5.21 -15.63
N GLU A 55 4.71 -6.05 -16.19
CA GLU A 55 3.29 -5.77 -16.37
C GLU A 55 2.51 -6.29 -15.16
N TYR A 56 1.62 -5.45 -14.63
CA TYR A 56 0.77 -5.81 -13.52
C TYR A 56 -0.64 -6.08 -14.02
N GLU A 57 -1.20 -7.22 -13.62
CA GLU A 57 -2.59 -7.57 -13.85
C GLU A 57 -3.28 -7.84 -12.51
N ALA A 58 -4.58 -7.52 -12.44
CA ALA A 58 -5.38 -7.81 -11.27
C ALA A 58 -6.83 -8.11 -11.65
N HIS A 59 -7.42 -9.13 -11.00
CA HIS A 59 -8.87 -9.22 -10.93
C HIS A 59 -9.37 -8.13 -9.99
N ARG A 60 -9.75 -6.99 -10.56
CA ARG A 60 -9.95 -5.74 -9.83
C ARG A 60 -10.85 -5.86 -8.59
N GLU A 61 -12.02 -6.49 -8.72
CA GLU A 61 -12.98 -6.63 -7.61
C GLU A 61 -12.41 -7.45 -6.45
N MET A 62 -11.79 -8.59 -6.74
CA MET A 62 -11.17 -9.45 -5.73
C MET A 62 -9.96 -8.75 -5.10
N ALA A 63 -9.12 -8.09 -5.88
CA ALA A 63 -7.94 -7.39 -5.38
C ALA A 63 -8.34 -6.25 -4.42
N GLU A 64 -9.32 -5.42 -4.79
CA GLU A 64 -9.87 -4.39 -3.91
C GLU A 64 -10.46 -5.00 -2.63
N HIS A 65 -11.21 -6.10 -2.74
CA HIS A 65 -11.77 -6.78 -1.59
C HIS A 65 -10.69 -7.33 -0.64
N GLN A 66 -9.64 -7.98 -1.16
CA GLN A 66 -8.55 -8.52 -0.33
C GLN A 66 -7.74 -7.39 0.33
N LEU A 67 -7.52 -6.27 -0.36
CA LEU A 67 -6.83 -5.12 0.23
C LEU A 67 -7.64 -4.49 1.38
N ARG A 68 -8.97 -4.43 1.28
CA ARG A 68 -9.82 -3.96 2.39
C ARG A 68 -9.73 -4.86 3.61
N ARG A 69 -9.65 -6.17 3.40
CA ARG A 69 -9.49 -7.14 4.50
C ARG A 69 -8.16 -7.02 5.26
N ILE A 70 -7.14 -6.39 4.67
CA ILE A 70 -5.84 -6.16 5.33
C ILE A 70 -5.92 -4.94 6.27
N ASP A 71 -6.81 -3.99 5.98
CA ASP A 71 -7.04 -2.79 6.81
C ASP A 71 -7.90 -3.08 8.06
N GLU A 72 -8.79 -4.08 7.99
CA GLU A 72 -9.69 -4.52 9.07
C GLU A 72 -8.98 -5.26 10.22
#